data_AF-A0A1F8LS07-F1
#
_entry.id   AF-A0A1F8LS07-F1
#
_cell.length_a   1.000
_cell.length_b   1.000
_cell.length_c   1.000
_cell.angle_alpha   90.00
_cell.angle_beta   90.00
_cell.angle_gamma   90.00
#
_symmetry.space_group_name_H-M   'P 1'
#
loop_
_entity.id
_entity.type
_entity.pdbx_description
1 polymer ?
#
loop_
_entity_poly.entity_id
_entity_poly.type
_entity_poly.pdbx_seq_one_letter_code
_entity_poly.pdbx_strand_id
1 'polypeptide(L)'
;MPNIEALLRKAMEEGKFDNLPGKGKPLHLDENNPYTESDWELAYHILKEGGYTLPWIETLHEIENDLDDARQELLRAWNWRKAPLSADLPVIYVNAEWEGALEVFQDKLTGLNQRIRDYNLEVPNACFQRPSLNYEQEVKKMPLN
;
A
#
# COMPACT_ATOMS: atom_id res chain seq x y z
N MET A 1 44.84 -6.62 -5.11
CA MET A 1 43.63 -7.39 -5.52
C MET A 1 43.27 -6.95 -6.93
N PRO A 2 42.93 -7.87 -7.85
CA PRO A 2 42.49 -7.46 -9.19
C PRO A 2 41.22 -6.61 -9.09
N ASN A 3 41.17 -5.50 -9.82
CA ASN A 3 40.04 -4.58 -9.84
C ASN A 3 38.87 -5.22 -10.62
N ILE A 4 37.74 -5.46 -9.94
CA ILE A 4 36.54 -6.11 -10.50
C ILE A 4 36.04 -5.35 -11.73
N GLU A 5 36.11 -4.02 -11.71
CA GLU A 5 35.72 -3.14 -12.82
C GLU A 5 36.52 -3.44 -14.10
N ALA A 6 37.84 -3.62 -13.95
CA ALA A 6 38.73 -3.89 -15.07
C ALA A 6 38.50 -5.29 -15.66
N LEU A 7 38.16 -6.26 -14.81
CA LEU A 7 37.77 -7.61 -15.23
C LEU A 7 36.45 -7.63 -16.00
N LEU A 8 35.44 -6.89 -15.51
CA LEU A 8 34.14 -6.77 -16.18
C LEU A 8 34.29 -6.11 -17.55
N ARG A 9 35.01 -4.99 -17.63
CA ARG A 9 35.23 -4.26 -18.88
C ARG A 9 35.97 -5.11 -19.92
N LYS A 10 37.01 -5.83 -19.51
CA LYS A 10 37.72 -6.76 -20.39
C LYS A 10 36.80 -7.89 -20.89
N ALA A 11 35.94 -8.43 -20.02
CA ALA A 11 34.98 -9.46 -20.41
C ALA A 11 33.89 -8.94 -21.36
N MET A 12 33.48 -7.67 -21.25
CA MET A 12 32.61 -7.00 -22.22
C MET A 12 33.31 -6.83 -23.57
N GLU A 13 34.55 -6.35 -23.59
CA GLU A 13 35.37 -6.18 -24.81
C GLU A 13 35.65 -7.53 -25.51
N GLU A 14 35.80 -8.61 -24.74
CA GLU A 14 35.96 -9.99 -25.24
C GLU A 14 34.64 -10.63 -25.70
N GLY A 15 33.51 -9.91 -25.63
CA GLY A 15 32.20 -10.41 -26.05
C GLY A 15 31.67 -11.57 -25.19
N LYS A 16 32.19 -11.76 -23.97
CA LYS A 16 31.79 -12.87 -23.07
C LYS A 16 30.33 -12.80 -22.64
N PHE A 17 29.68 -11.65 -22.80
CA PHE A 17 28.26 -11.44 -22.52
C PHE A 17 27.37 -11.64 -23.76
N ASP A 18 27.95 -11.84 -24.95
CA ASP A 18 27.19 -11.88 -26.20
C ASP A 18 26.43 -13.18 -26.43
N ASN A 19 26.82 -14.27 -25.77
CA ASN A 19 26.17 -15.57 -25.89
C ASN A 19 25.90 -16.20 -24.51
N LEU A 20 25.38 -15.39 -23.59
CA LEU A 20 25.00 -15.90 -22.27
C LEU A 20 23.85 -16.92 -22.41
N PRO A 21 23.88 -18.00 -21.61
CA PRO A 21 22.75 -18.91 -21.52
C PRO A 21 21.50 -18.13 -21.10
N GLY A 22 20.43 -18.25 -21.88
CA GLY A 22 19.18 -17.52 -21.65
C GLY A 22 19.07 -16.16 -22.35
N LYS A 23 20.09 -15.69 -23.09
CA LYS A 23 20.01 -14.44 -23.86
C LYS A 23 18.82 -14.47 -24.83
N GLY A 24 17.94 -13.48 -24.72
CA GLY A 24 16.74 -13.34 -25.56
C GLY A 24 15.56 -14.23 -25.16
N LYS A 25 15.69 -15.08 -24.13
CA LYS A 25 14.58 -15.83 -23.56
C LYS A 25 13.91 -15.01 -22.45
N PRO A 26 12.59 -15.19 -22.21
CA PRO A 26 11.93 -14.63 -21.04
C PRO A 26 12.66 -15.05 -19.75
N LEU A 27 12.76 -14.11 -18.80
CA LEU A 27 13.31 -14.41 -17.48
C LEU A 27 12.32 -15.32 -16.73
N HIS A 28 12.81 -16.46 -16.24
CA HIS A 28 12.06 -17.35 -15.35
C HIS A 28 12.19 -16.79 -13.92
N LEU A 29 11.39 -15.77 -13.59
CA LEU A 29 11.43 -15.09 -12.29
C LEU A 29 10.76 -15.90 -11.17
N ASP A 30 9.96 -16.90 -11.54
CA ASP A 30 9.14 -17.67 -10.61
C ASP A 30 9.86 -18.91 -10.05
N GLU A 31 10.96 -19.37 -10.67
CA GLU A 31 11.75 -20.50 -10.16
C GLU A 31 12.75 -20.01 -9.10
N ASN A 32 12.56 -20.44 -7.85
CA ASN A 32 13.43 -20.15 -6.70
C ASN A 32 13.40 -18.69 -6.24
N ASN A 33 12.22 -18.08 -6.13
CA ASN A 33 12.13 -16.78 -5.47
C ASN A 33 12.45 -16.94 -3.97
N PRO A 34 13.60 -16.42 -3.48
CA PRO A 34 14.03 -16.62 -2.10
C PRO A 34 13.17 -15.87 -1.08
N TYR A 35 12.24 -15.05 -1.55
CA TYR A 35 11.28 -14.30 -0.75
C TYR A 35 9.92 -14.99 -0.64
N THR A 36 9.71 -16.11 -1.33
CA THR A 36 8.49 -16.92 -1.20
C THR A 36 8.73 -18.06 -0.22
N GLU A 37 7.87 -18.19 0.79
CA GLU A 37 7.86 -19.38 1.62
C GLU A 37 7.50 -20.60 0.74
N SER A 38 8.27 -21.69 0.85
CA SER A 38 8.14 -22.89 -0.01
C SER A 38 6.72 -23.47 -0.03
N ASP A 39 5.96 -23.28 1.05
CA ASP A 39 4.60 -23.79 1.20
C ASP A 39 3.57 -23.00 0.36
N TRP A 40 3.88 -21.75 0.00
CA TRP A 40 2.99 -20.84 -0.73
C TRP A 40 3.38 -20.62 -2.19
N GLU A 41 4.58 -21.03 -2.60
CA GLU A 41 5.10 -20.85 -3.97
C GLU A 41 4.13 -21.42 -5.03
N LEU A 42 3.55 -22.60 -4.76
CA LEU A 42 2.56 -23.22 -5.63
C LEU A 42 1.25 -22.43 -5.72
N ALA A 43 0.75 -21.91 -4.60
CA ALA A 43 -0.49 -21.13 -4.56
C ALA A 43 -0.34 -19.80 -5.31
N TYR A 44 0.79 -19.09 -5.12
CA TYR A 44 1.10 -17.87 -5.87
C TYR A 44 1.22 -18.14 -7.37
N HIS A 45 1.89 -19.23 -7.77
CA HIS A 45 2.07 -19.61 -9.16
C HIS A 45 0.73 -19.87 -9.86
N ILE A 46 -0.14 -20.68 -9.26
CA ILE A 46 -1.46 -21.04 -9.82
C ILE A 46 -2.34 -19.80 -10.03
N LEU A 47 -2.34 -18.86 -9.09
CA LEU A 47 -3.16 -17.65 -9.18
C LEU A 47 -2.64 -16.68 -10.23
N LYS A 48 -1.32 -16.48 -10.26
CA LYS A 48 -0.65 -15.64 -11.25
C LYS A 48 -0.88 -16.16 -12.68
N GLU A 49 -0.82 -17.47 -12.90
CA GLU A 49 -1.12 -18.09 -14.19
C GLU A 49 -2.58 -17.91 -14.63
N GLY A 50 -3.52 -17.93 -13.68
CA GLY A 50 -4.95 -17.72 -13.95
C GLY A 50 -5.35 -16.25 -14.15
N GLY A 51 -4.44 -15.30 -13.93
CA GLY A 51 -4.76 -13.87 -13.89
C GLY A 51 -5.59 -13.45 -12.67
N TYR A 52 -5.63 -14.30 -11.64
CA TYR A 52 -6.36 -14.06 -10.40
C TYR A 52 -5.40 -13.61 -9.29
N THR A 53 -5.93 -12.89 -8.32
CA THR A 53 -5.22 -12.54 -7.09
C THR A 53 -5.80 -13.33 -5.91
N LEU A 54 -5.07 -13.39 -4.80
CA LEU A 54 -5.60 -14.00 -3.59
C LEU A 54 -6.75 -13.16 -3.03
N PRO A 55 -7.83 -13.76 -2.50
CA PRO A 55 -8.99 -13.02 -2.00
C PRO A 55 -8.63 -11.91 -1.00
N TRP A 56 -7.65 -12.17 -0.13
CA TRP A 56 -7.19 -11.20 0.85
C TRP A 56 -6.46 -10.00 0.21
N ILE A 57 -5.85 -10.14 -0.98
CA ILE A 57 -5.22 -9.01 -1.68
C ILE A 57 -6.29 -8.02 -2.14
N GLU A 58 -7.43 -8.49 -2.63
CA GLU A 58 -8.57 -7.62 -2.97
C GLU A 58 -9.12 -6.92 -1.73
N THR A 59 -9.37 -7.65 -0.65
CA THR A 59 -9.81 -7.08 0.63
C THR A 59 -8.84 -6.02 1.14
N LEU A 60 -7.53 -6.24 0.97
CA LEU A 60 -6.52 -5.27 1.35
C LEU A 60 -6.64 -3.96 0.55
N HIS A 61 -6.77 -4.07 -0.78
CA HIS A 61 -6.96 -2.90 -1.64
C HIS A 61 -8.26 -2.14 -1.31
N GLU A 62 -9.35 -2.84 -0.99
CA GLU A 62 -10.59 -2.19 -0.55
C GLU A 62 -10.39 -1.40 0.75
N ILE A 63 -9.69 -1.98 1.73
CA ILE A 63 -9.38 -1.30 3.00
C ILE A 63 -8.50 -0.05 2.74
N GLU A 64 -7.53 -0.13 1.82
CA GLU A 64 -6.68 1.01 1.44
C GLU A 64 -7.49 2.12 0.77
N ASN A 65 -8.33 1.77 -0.21
CA ASN A 65 -9.16 2.72 -0.92
C ASN A 65 -10.13 3.44 0.03
N ASP A 66 -10.80 2.71 0.92
CA ASP A 66 -11.74 3.29 1.87
C ASP A 66 -11.03 4.19 2.90
N LEU A 67 -9.80 3.85 3.29
CA LEU A 67 -8.98 4.70 4.14
C LEU A 67 -8.58 5.99 3.43
N ASP A 68 -8.19 5.91 2.16
CA ASP A 68 -7.85 7.07 1.36
C ASP A 68 -9.08 7.95 1.11
N ASP A 69 -10.25 7.37 0.84
CA ASP A 69 -11.51 8.10 0.71
C ASP A 69 -11.87 8.82 2.02
N ALA A 70 -11.74 8.16 3.17
CA ALA A 70 -11.94 8.79 4.48
C ALA A 70 -11.00 9.98 4.71
N ARG A 71 -9.72 9.85 4.32
CA ARG A 71 -8.73 10.94 4.38
C ARG A 71 -9.11 12.09 3.44
N GLN A 72 -9.53 11.78 2.21
CA GLN A 72 -9.93 12.78 1.22
C GLN A 72 -11.16 13.57 1.67
N GLU A 73 -12.15 12.91 2.27
CA GLU A 73 -13.31 13.58 2.84
C GLU A 73 -12.94 14.54 3.97
N LEU A 74 -12.07 14.11 4.90
CA LEU A 74 -11.60 14.96 5.97
C LEU A 74 -10.76 16.14 5.43
N LEU A 75 -9.95 15.93 4.38
CA LEU A 75 -9.26 17.01 3.67
C LEU A 75 -10.23 17.98 2.99
N ARG A 76 -11.33 17.50 2.40
CA ARG A 76 -12.36 18.36 1.81
C ARG A 76 -13.02 19.23 2.88
N ALA A 77 -13.35 18.67 4.04
CA ALA A 77 -13.88 19.42 5.18
C ALA A 77 -12.88 20.47 5.68
N TRP A 78 -11.60 20.13 5.73
CA TRP A 78 -10.52 21.06 6.09
C TRP A 78 -10.36 22.19 5.08
N ASN A 79 -10.36 21.87 3.78
CA ASN A 79 -10.24 22.87 2.72
C ASN A 79 -11.47 23.77 2.68
N TRP A 80 -12.67 23.22 2.89
CA TRP A 80 -13.90 24.00 3.03
C TRP A 80 -13.80 25.01 4.18
N ARG A 81 -13.28 24.59 5.34
CA ARG A 81 -13.01 25.47 6.48
C ARG A 81 -12.05 26.62 6.14
N LYS A 82 -11.11 26.39 5.22
CA LYS A 82 -10.05 27.36 4.84
C LYS A 82 -10.34 28.25 3.64
N ALA A 83 -11.27 27.87 2.76
CA ALA A 83 -11.22 28.24 1.34
C ALA A 83 -11.08 29.75 1.07
N PRO A 84 -11.99 30.64 1.50
CA PRO A 84 -11.55 32.00 1.89
C PRO A 84 -12.46 32.63 2.95
N LEU A 85 -13.34 31.82 3.53
CA LEU A 85 -14.47 32.21 4.35
C LEU A 85 -15.18 30.90 4.67
N SER A 86 -15.44 30.63 5.92
CA SER A 86 -16.82 30.32 6.23
C SER A 86 -17.64 31.60 5.93
N ALA A 87 -18.14 31.77 4.70
CA ALA A 87 -18.71 33.01 4.14
C ALA A 87 -19.72 33.71 5.07
N ASP A 88 -19.34 34.79 5.77
CA ASP A 88 -20.13 35.49 6.80
C ASP A 88 -20.82 34.54 7.82
N LEU A 89 -20.37 33.29 7.89
CA LEU A 89 -20.98 32.26 8.71
C LEU A 89 -20.45 32.42 10.13
N PRO A 90 -21.32 32.30 11.14
CA PRO A 90 -20.87 32.35 12.51
C PRO A 90 -19.89 31.20 12.79
N VAL A 91 -18.77 31.52 13.44
CA VAL A 91 -17.66 30.60 13.77
C VAL A 91 -18.14 29.29 14.43
N ILE A 92 -19.24 29.36 15.20
CA ILE A 92 -19.85 28.21 15.86
C ILE A 92 -20.27 27.13 14.84
N TYR A 93 -20.89 27.51 13.73
CA TYR A 93 -21.31 26.54 12.70
C TYR A 93 -20.11 25.89 12.01
N VAL A 94 -19.05 26.66 11.77
CA VAL A 94 -17.82 26.19 11.14
C VAL A 94 -17.11 25.17 12.01
N ASN A 95 -17.04 25.45 13.31
CA ASN A 95 -16.45 24.53 14.27
C ASN A 95 -17.31 23.27 14.41
N ALA A 96 -18.63 23.39 14.45
CA ALA A 96 -19.55 22.25 14.52
C ALA A 96 -19.42 21.33 13.29
N GLU A 97 -19.36 21.89 12.08
CA GLU A 97 -19.13 21.11 10.85
C GLU A 97 -17.76 20.41 10.86
N TRP A 98 -16.72 21.10 11.35
CA TRP A 98 -15.40 20.49 11.48
C TRP A 98 -15.36 19.37 12.54
N GLU A 99 -16.00 19.58 13.69
CA GLU A 99 -16.13 18.56 14.75
C GLU A 99 -16.92 17.35 14.24
N GLY A 100 -18.02 17.57 13.50
CA GLY A 100 -18.77 16.49 12.86
C GLY A 100 -17.94 15.71 11.84
N ALA A 101 -17.12 16.39 11.03
CA ALA A 101 -16.21 15.73 10.10
C ALA A 101 -15.16 14.86 10.82
N LEU A 102 -14.68 15.30 11.99
CA LEU A 102 -13.76 14.51 12.82
C LEU A 102 -14.44 13.28 13.43
N GLU A 103 -15.69 13.41 13.89
CA GLU A 103 -16.49 12.30 14.41
C GLU A 103 -16.76 11.25 13.33
N VAL A 104 -17.22 11.69 12.15
CA VAL A 104 -17.42 10.81 10.99
C VAL A 104 -16.12 10.10 10.60
N PHE A 105 -14.99 10.80 10.60
CA PHE A 105 -13.69 10.19 10.31
C PHE A 105 -13.31 9.14 11.36
N GLN A 106 -13.55 9.42 12.65
CA GLN A 106 -13.29 8.47 13.74
C GLN A 106 -14.17 7.22 13.63
N ASP A 107 -15.45 7.36 13.28
CA ASP A 107 -16.36 6.23 13.05
C ASP A 107 -15.90 5.38 11.87
N LYS A 108 -15.48 6.01 10.77
CA LYS A 108 -14.91 5.30 9.61
C LYS A 108 -13.65 4.53 9.99
N LEU A 109 -12.74 5.12 10.77
CA LEU A 109 -11.55 4.41 11.27
C LEU A 109 -11.93 3.23 12.17
N THR A 110 -12.98 3.34 12.97
CA THR A 110 -13.47 2.24 13.81
C THR A 110 -13.98 1.08 12.94
N GLY A 111 -14.76 1.37 11.89
CA GLY A 111 -15.21 0.37 10.92
C GLY A 111 -14.04 -0.28 10.16
N LEU A 112 -13.07 0.51 9.71
CA LEU A 112 -11.86 0.00 9.05
C LEU A 112 -11.03 -0.87 9.98
N ASN A 113 -10.91 -0.51 11.26
CA ASN A 113 -10.22 -1.33 12.25
C ASN A 113 -10.89 -2.68 12.49
N GLN A 114 -12.23 -2.77 12.41
CA GLN A 114 -12.91 -4.06 12.48
C GLN A 114 -12.58 -4.91 11.26
N ARG A 115 -12.62 -4.33 10.05
CA ARG A 115 -12.24 -5.04 8.82
C ARG A 115 -10.78 -5.48 8.82
N ILE A 116 -9.87 -4.66 9.33
CA ILE A 116 -8.45 -5.02 9.49
C ILE A 116 -8.30 -6.21 10.44
N ARG A 117 -9.09 -6.29 11.51
CA ARG A 117 -9.07 -7.45 12.42
C ARG A 117 -9.54 -8.71 11.70
N ASP A 118 -10.66 -8.63 10.98
CA ASP A 118 -11.21 -9.78 10.26
C ASP A 118 -10.22 -10.25 9.19
N TYR A 119 -9.68 -9.32 8.40
CA TYR A 119 -8.59 -9.58 7.45
C TYR A 119 -7.37 -10.25 8.10
N ASN A 120 -6.91 -9.75 9.26
CA ASN A 120 -5.75 -10.31 9.95
C ASN A 120 -5.98 -11.75 10.45
N LEU A 121 -7.23 -12.16 10.64
CA LEU A 121 -7.61 -13.53 11.01
C LEU A 121 -7.72 -14.45 9.78
N GLU A 122 -7.98 -13.88 8.60
CA GLU A 122 -8.10 -14.62 7.34
C GLU A 122 -6.75 -14.87 6.66
N VAL A 123 -5.77 -13.98 6.86
CA VAL A 123 -4.46 -14.12 6.22
C VAL A 123 -3.67 -15.31 6.81
N PRO A 124 -2.97 -16.08 5.96
CA PRO A 124 -2.28 -17.29 6.39
C PRO A 124 -0.99 -17.05 7.18
N ASN A 125 -0.39 -15.86 7.05
CA ASN A 125 0.88 -15.53 7.68
C ASN A 125 0.83 -14.11 8.27
N ALA A 126 1.50 -13.93 9.41
CA ALA A 126 1.64 -12.66 10.10
C ALA A 126 2.31 -11.57 9.24
N CYS A 127 3.13 -11.94 8.25
CA CYS A 127 3.75 -10.98 7.33
C CYS A 127 2.72 -10.21 6.47
N PHE A 128 1.52 -10.77 6.28
CA PHE A 128 0.41 -10.12 5.58
C PHE A 128 -0.51 -9.32 6.52
N GLN A 129 -0.34 -9.44 7.84
CA GLN A 129 -1.19 -8.71 8.78
C GLN A 129 -0.91 -7.20 8.74
N ARG A 130 -1.94 -6.43 9.06
CA ARG A 130 -1.95 -4.98 9.04
C ARG A 130 -2.15 -4.43 10.46
N PRO A 131 -1.39 -3.41 10.87
CA PRO A 131 -1.60 -2.76 12.16
C PRO A 131 -2.94 -2.01 12.17
N SER A 132 -3.56 -1.94 13.34
CA SER A 132 -4.75 -1.11 13.53
C SER A 132 -4.43 0.37 13.32
N LEU A 133 -5.36 1.08 12.71
CA LEU A 133 -5.30 2.52 12.48
C LEU A 133 -5.56 3.27 13.79
N ASN A 134 -4.68 4.20 14.12
CA ASN A 134 -4.83 5.07 15.28
C ASN A 134 -5.24 6.48 14.83
N TYR A 135 -6.38 6.95 15.33
CA TYR A 135 -6.95 8.25 14.96
C TYR A 135 -5.95 9.41 15.08
N GLU A 136 -5.27 9.55 16.23
CA GLU A 136 -4.34 10.67 16.45
C GLU A 136 -3.15 10.62 15.49
N GLN A 137 -2.64 9.43 15.20
CA GLN A 137 -1.55 9.25 14.24
C GLN A 137 -2.00 9.57 12.82
N GLU A 138 -3.22 9.16 12.44
CA GLU A 138 -3.76 9.45 11.11
C GLU A 138 -3.99 10.96 10.92
N VAL A 139 -4.59 11.64 11.90
CA VAL A 139 -4.77 13.10 11.85
C VAL A 139 -3.43 13.84 11.75
N LYS A 140 -2.38 13.39 12.47
CA LYS A 140 -1.02 13.97 12.39
C LYS A 140 -0.36 13.80 11.03
N LYS A 141 -0.67 12.73 10.30
CA LYS A 141 -0.13 12.47 8.96
C LYS A 141 -0.76 13.39 7.90
N MET A 142 -1.92 13.96 8.19
CA MET A 142 -2.63 14.80 7.23
C MET A 142 -2.02 16.20 7.16
N PRO A 143 -1.96 16.81 5.96
CA PRO A 143 -1.47 18.17 5.75
C PRO A 143 -2.48 19.23 6.25
N LEU A 144 -2.81 19.19 7.55
CA LEU A 144 -3.72 20.13 8.22
C LEU A 144 -2.99 21.37 8.75
N ASN A 145 -2.05 21.92 7.96
CA ASN A 145 -1.27 23.13 8.30
C ASN A 145 -1.99 24.39 7.84
#